data_AF-A0A0B9G6A3-F1
#
_entry.id   AF-A0A0B9G6A3-F1
#
_cell.length_a   1.000
_cell.length_b   1.000
_cell.length_c   1.000
_cell.angle_alpha   90.00
_cell.angle_beta   90.00
_cell.angle_gamma   90.00
#
_symmetry.space_group_name_H-M   'P 1'
#
loop_
_entity.id
_entity.type
_entity.pdbx_description
1 polymer ?
#
loop_
_entity_poly.entity_id
_entity_poly.type
_entity_poly.pdbx_seq_one_letter_code
_entity_poly.pdbx_strand_id
1 'polypeptide(L)'
;MKKTLLALVVAGFVLTGCDQKATPESPSQTETDSAVVVENPTQAGGASTTETPVTLPEVEQTEAVPAQLPEVAQPVADSAHSARNALDWNGTYTGILPCADCEGIKTELVVKKDGTFILTEVYLGKEDNTFEYEGSFNWNTAGNTIALPGAGDDVVQYFVGENQLFRLDQEGNRVTGELASNYVLRKQ
;
A
#
# COMPACT_ATOMS: atom_id res chain seq x y z
N MET A 1 34.21 -27.88 -2.19
CA MET A 1 34.21 -29.27 -1.67
C MET A 1 35.02 -29.32 -0.38
N LYS A 2 34.35 -29.42 0.77
CA LYS A 2 34.89 -30.02 2.00
C LYS A 2 33.68 -30.42 2.85
N LYS A 3 33.56 -31.73 3.00
CA LYS A 3 32.52 -32.46 3.69
C LYS A 3 32.86 -32.43 5.18
N THR A 4 31.90 -32.10 6.03
CA THR A 4 31.99 -32.43 7.45
C THR A 4 30.71 -33.13 7.87
N LEU A 5 30.90 -34.37 8.27
CA LEU A 5 29.92 -35.40 8.57
C LEU A 5 29.69 -35.43 10.10
N LEU A 6 28.45 -35.78 10.47
CA LEU A 6 28.04 -36.56 11.65
C LEU A 6 28.23 -35.98 13.07
N ALA A 7 27.13 -35.87 13.82
CA ALA A 7 26.83 -36.84 14.88
C ALA A 7 25.35 -36.76 15.31
N LEU A 8 24.73 -37.94 15.33
CA LEU A 8 23.41 -38.25 15.87
C LEU A 8 23.37 -38.12 17.39
N VAL A 9 22.27 -37.59 17.93
CA VAL A 9 21.76 -37.99 19.25
C VAL A 9 20.27 -38.31 19.09
N VAL A 10 19.94 -39.56 19.38
CA VAL A 10 18.59 -40.11 19.42
C VAL A 10 18.18 -40.25 20.89
N ALA A 11 17.03 -39.68 21.24
CA ALA A 11 16.12 -40.10 22.32
C ALA A 11 14.85 -39.27 22.08
N GLY A 12 13.71 -39.78 21.59
CA GLY A 12 12.99 -40.96 22.03
C GLY A 12 12.18 -40.60 23.28
N PHE A 13 10.85 -40.43 23.18
CA PHE A 13 9.85 -40.81 24.21
C PHE A 13 8.39 -40.63 23.70
N VAL A 14 7.71 -41.78 23.48
CA VAL A 14 6.31 -42.17 23.87
C VAL A 14 5.14 -41.34 23.27
N LEU A 15 4.39 -41.85 22.27
CA LEU A 15 3.23 -42.78 22.31
C LEU A 15 2.06 -42.36 23.22
N THR A 16 0.96 -41.83 22.64
CA THR A 16 -0.42 -42.38 22.69
C THR A 16 -1.44 -41.33 22.21
N GLY A 17 -2.42 -41.77 21.41
CA GLY A 17 -3.64 -40.99 21.15
C GLY A 17 -4.12 -40.95 19.70
N CYS A 18 -4.53 -42.09 19.16
CA CYS A 18 -5.54 -42.12 18.09
C CYS A 18 -6.91 -41.92 18.75
N ASP A 19 -7.74 -40.99 18.27
CA ASP A 19 -9.16 -41.27 18.05
C ASP A 19 -9.75 -40.26 17.05
N GLN A 20 -10.81 -40.70 16.39
CA GLN A 20 -11.17 -40.35 15.03
C GLN A 20 -12.61 -39.81 15.01
N LYS A 21 -12.93 -39.07 13.95
CA LYS A 21 -14.27 -39.04 13.31
C LYS A 21 -15.31 -38.04 13.86
N ALA A 22 -15.64 -37.03 13.06
CA ALA A 22 -16.85 -36.99 12.21
C ALA A 22 -17.22 -35.55 11.80
N THR A 23 -17.28 -35.28 10.49
CA THR A 23 -18.22 -34.34 9.85
C THR A 23 -19.48 -35.16 9.44
N PRO A 24 -20.69 -34.58 9.29
CA PRO A 24 -21.02 -33.86 8.04
C PRO A 24 -22.00 -32.66 8.17
N GLU A 25 -21.94 -31.79 7.16
CA GLU A 25 -22.99 -30.98 6.49
C GLU A 25 -24.33 -30.66 7.19
N SER A 26 -24.76 -29.39 7.08
CA SER A 26 -26.00 -29.05 6.33
C SER A 26 -26.09 -27.55 5.98
N PRO A 27 -26.57 -27.19 4.77
CA PRO A 27 -26.57 -25.83 4.25
C PRO A 27 -27.87 -25.07 4.51
N SER A 28 -27.84 -23.74 4.42
CA SER A 28 -29.04 -22.99 4.01
C SER A 28 -28.67 -21.72 3.26
N GLN A 29 -29.16 -21.68 2.03
CA GLN A 29 -29.16 -20.56 1.11
C GLN A 29 -30.24 -19.57 1.54
N THR A 30 -30.05 -18.28 1.29
CA THR A 30 -31.17 -17.44 0.83
C THR A 30 -30.64 -16.36 -0.10
N GLU A 31 -31.09 -16.44 -1.35
CA GLU A 31 -30.98 -15.45 -2.41
C GLU A 31 -31.78 -14.19 -2.08
N THR A 32 -31.41 -13.06 -2.70
CA THR A 32 -32.28 -11.96 -3.21
C THR A 32 -31.33 -10.82 -3.60
N ASP A 33 -30.83 -10.81 -4.84
CA ASP A 33 -31.44 -10.15 -6.01
C ASP A 33 -32.05 -8.79 -5.71
N SER A 34 -31.36 -7.73 -6.15
CA SER A 34 -31.95 -6.47 -6.60
C SER A 34 -30.89 -5.66 -7.34
N ALA A 35 -30.83 -5.89 -8.65
CA ALA A 35 -30.28 -4.94 -9.59
C ALA A 35 -31.20 -3.70 -9.67
N VAL A 36 -30.63 -2.50 -9.62
CA VAL A 36 -31.25 -1.33 -10.25
C VAL A 36 -30.18 -0.63 -11.08
N VAL A 37 -30.32 -0.84 -12.39
CA VAL A 37 -29.72 -0.09 -13.48
C VAL A 37 -30.40 1.27 -13.54
N VAL A 38 -29.63 2.36 -13.52
CA VAL A 38 -30.07 3.64 -14.08
C VAL A 38 -28.98 4.12 -15.02
N GLU A 39 -29.22 3.87 -16.30
CA GLU A 39 -28.54 4.50 -17.42
C GLU A 39 -29.13 5.89 -17.73
N ASN A 40 -28.35 6.63 -18.54
CA ASN A 40 -28.68 7.78 -19.39
C ASN A 40 -28.58 9.21 -18.81
N PRO A 41 -28.33 10.25 -19.66
CA PRO A 41 -27.44 10.32 -20.84
C PRO A 41 -26.66 11.65 -20.98
N THR A 42 -25.74 11.63 -21.94
CA THR A 42 -25.08 12.71 -22.71
C THR A 42 -25.96 13.87 -23.21
N GLN A 43 -25.45 15.11 -23.16
CA GLN A 43 -25.40 16.15 -24.23
C GLN A 43 -24.81 17.45 -23.64
N ALA A 44 -23.71 18.06 -24.09
CA ALA A 44 -23.31 18.58 -25.40
C ALA A 44 -24.18 19.73 -25.96
N GLY A 45 -23.55 20.90 -26.13
CA GLY A 45 -23.88 21.89 -27.16
C GLY A 45 -24.44 23.23 -26.68
N GLY A 46 -23.81 24.33 -27.13
CA GLY A 46 -24.41 25.67 -27.02
C GLY A 46 -23.44 26.83 -27.26
N ALA A 47 -23.02 27.03 -28.50
CA ALA A 47 -22.37 28.25 -28.98
C ALA A 47 -23.39 29.38 -29.23
N SER A 48 -22.98 30.65 -29.08
CA SER A 48 -23.64 31.83 -29.67
C SER A 48 -22.66 33.02 -29.69
N THR A 49 -22.09 33.40 -30.83
CA THR A 49 -22.51 34.45 -31.82
C THR A 49 -22.12 35.88 -31.37
N THR A 50 -21.05 36.48 -31.91
CA THR A 50 -20.95 37.57 -32.95
C THR A 50 -21.48 38.94 -32.44
N GLU A 51 -20.83 40.11 -32.52
CA GLU A 51 -20.27 40.83 -33.69
C GLU A 51 -19.21 41.93 -33.38
N THR A 52 -18.43 42.21 -34.43
CA THR A 52 -17.37 43.21 -34.79
C THR A 52 -17.84 44.70 -34.88
N PRO A 53 -17.05 45.69 -35.39
CA PRO A 53 -15.61 46.03 -35.27
C PRO A 53 -15.36 47.55 -34.99
N VAL A 54 -14.16 47.95 -34.53
CA VAL A 54 -13.61 49.32 -34.78
C VAL A 54 -12.11 49.24 -35.10
N THR A 55 -11.73 49.94 -36.16
CA THR A 55 -10.48 49.86 -36.94
C THR A 55 -9.38 50.84 -36.46
N LEU A 56 -8.16 50.29 -36.25
CA LEU A 56 -6.77 50.71 -36.59
C LEU A 56 -6.35 52.20 -36.68
N PRO A 57 -5.08 52.55 -36.32
CA PRO A 57 -3.85 52.08 -36.98
C PRO A 57 -2.77 51.55 -36.02
N GLU A 58 -2.15 50.40 -36.30
CA GLU A 58 -0.97 50.15 -37.17
C GLU A 58 0.34 50.72 -36.62
N VAL A 59 1.06 49.87 -35.88
CA VAL A 59 2.51 49.94 -35.74
C VAL A 59 3.11 48.55 -35.98
N GLU A 60 4.18 48.57 -36.74
CA GLU A 60 4.77 47.49 -37.54
C GLU A 60 5.70 46.58 -36.71
N GLN A 61 5.48 45.26 -36.86
CA GLN A 61 6.40 44.11 -36.81
C GLN A 61 7.44 43.97 -35.67
N THR A 62 7.37 42.86 -34.92
CA THR A 62 8.26 41.68 -35.12
C THR A 62 8.26 40.73 -33.90
N GLU A 63 8.18 39.44 -34.20
CA GLU A 63 8.48 38.23 -33.40
C GLU A 63 7.44 37.71 -32.38
N ALA A 64 6.85 36.58 -32.77
CA ALA A 64 5.87 35.79 -32.05
C ALA A 64 6.49 35.03 -30.88
N VAL A 65 5.98 35.27 -29.68
CA VAL A 65 6.17 34.40 -28.51
C VAL A 65 5.00 33.42 -28.49
N PRO A 66 5.22 32.09 -28.58
CA PRO A 66 4.13 31.14 -28.40
C PRO A 66 3.65 31.24 -26.95
N ALA A 67 2.39 31.62 -26.78
CA ALA A 67 1.68 31.57 -25.51
C ALA A 67 1.47 30.09 -25.13
N GLN A 68 2.46 29.50 -24.47
CA GLN A 68 2.28 28.27 -23.72
C GLN A 68 1.54 28.63 -22.44
N LEU A 69 0.26 28.26 -22.42
CA LEU A 69 -0.59 28.18 -21.23
C LEU A 69 0.22 27.50 -20.11
N PRO A 70 0.26 28.03 -18.88
CA PRO A 70 1.03 27.39 -17.82
C PRO A 70 0.36 26.07 -17.48
N GLU A 71 0.92 24.99 -18.01
CA GLU A 71 0.72 23.66 -17.47
C GLU A 71 1.21 23.71 -16.03
N VAL A 72 0.32 23.44 -15.09
CA VAL A 72 0.62 23.38 -13.66
C VAL A 72 1.55 22.18 -13.46
N ALA A 73 2.83 22.38 -13.69
CA ALA A 73 3.88 21.44 -13.35
C ALA A 73 3.90 21.32 -11.84
N GLN A 74 3.33 20.23 -11.32
CA GLN A 74 3.57 19.83 -9.94
C GLN A 74 5.08 19.79 -9.72
N PRO A 75 5.59 20.30 -8.60
CA PRO A 75 7.02 20.31 -8.35
C PRO A 75 7.50 18.87 -8.38
N VAL A 76 8.31 18.54 -9.39
CA VAL A 76 9.04 17.27 -9.43
C VAL A 76 9.97 17.34 -8.23
N ALA A 77 9.56 16.73 -7.12
CA ALA A 77 10.38 16.65 -5.92
C ALA A 77 11.74 16.12 -6.37
N ASP A 78 12.80 16.85 -6.05
CA ASP A 78 14.16 16.46 -6.37
C ASP A 78 14.42 15.07 -5.77
N SER A 79 14.47 14.05 -6.63
CA SER A 79 14.60 12.66 -6.22
C SER A 79 15.92 12.39 -5.50
N ALA A 80 16.90 13.29 -5.64
CA ALA A 80 18.15 13.27 -4.87
C ALA A 80 17.90 13.40 -3.36
N HIS A 81 16.85 14.11 -2.94
CA HIS A 81 16.51 14.38 -1.54
C HIS A 81 15.25 13.63 -1.06
N SER A 82 15.16 12.34 -1.41
CA SER A 82 14.05 11.46 -1.00
C SER A 82 14.35 10.66 0.28
N ALA A 83 13.31 10.11 0.92
CA ALA A 83 13.46 9.27 2.12
C ALA A 83 14.42 8.09 1.88
N ARG A 84 14.34 7.47 0.69
CA ARG A 84 15.21 6.40 0.23
C ARG A 84 16.70 6.74 0.34
N ASN A 85 17.06 7.99 0.04
CA ASN A 85 18.44 8.44 -0.05
C ASN A 85 18.91 9.16 1.24
N ALA A 86 17.99 9.77 1.99
CA ALA A 86 18.32 10.63 3.12
C ALA A 86 18.18 9.96 4.49
N LEU A 87 17.37 8.91 4.62
CA LEU A 87 17.08 8.28 5.92
C LEU A 87 17.80 6.94 6.08
N ASP A 88 18.15 6.61 7.33
CA ASP A 88 18.51 5.25 7.74
C ASP A 88 17.25 4.39 7.90
N TRP A 89 16.51 4.17 6.81
CA TRP A 89 15.19 3.54 6.81
C TRP A 89 15.22 2.02 7.04
N ASN A 90 16.34 1.33 6.89
CA ASN A 90 16.37 -0.12 7.12
C ASN A 90 16.28 -0.41 8.63
N GLY A 91 15.57 -1.46 9.01
CA GLY A 91 15.41 -1.86 10.39
C GLY A 91 14.10 -2.60 10.66
N THR A 92 13.82 -2.83 11.93
CA THR A 92 12.60 -3.48 12.41
C THR A 92 11.62 -2.43 12.89
N TYR A 93 10.39 -2.50 12.39
CA TYR A 93 9.30 -1.59 12.73
C TYR A 93 8.17 -2.37 13.35
N THR A 94 7.61 -1.89 14.47
CA THR A 94 6.50 -2.57 15.14
C THR A 94 5.34 -1.63 15.45
N GLY A 95 4.14 -2.18 15.53
CA GLY A 95 2.93 -1.45 15.89
C GLY A 95 1.73 -2.38 16.02
N ILE A 96 0.59 -1.83 16.42
CA ILE A 96 -0.70 -2.53 16.41
C ILE A 96 -1.61 -1.75 15.46
N LEU A 97 -1.87 -2.31 14.29
CA LEU A 97 -2.73 -1.70 13.27
C LEU A 97 -4.20 -2.01 13.55
N PRO A 98 -5.15 -1.12 13.17
CA PRO A 98 -6.57 -1.39 13.30
C PRO A 98 -7.00 -2.63 12.51
N CYS A 99 -7.96 -3.35 13.07
CA CYS A 99 -8.54 -4.56 12.51
C CYS A 99 -10.06 -4.42 12.44
N ALA A 100 -10.68 -4.83 11.33
CA ALA A 100 -12.11 -4.64 11.14
C ALA A 100 -12.96 -5.53 12.05
N ASP A 101 -12.48 -6.74 12.35
CA ASP A 101 -13.21 -7.79 13.05
C ASP A 101 -12.39 -8.45 14.18
N CYS A 102 -11.29 -7.81 14.60
CA CYS A 102 -10.42 -8.29 15.68
C CYS A 102 -9.89 -7.12 16.54
N GLU A 103 -9.19 -7.41 17.63
CA GLU A 103 -8.74 -6.37 18.59
C GLU A 103 -7.63 -5.48 18.02
N GLY A 104 -6.93 -5.96 16.98
CA GLY A 104 -5.84 -5.28 16.32
C GLY A 104 -4.90 -6.28 15.66
N ILE A 105 -4.04 -5.79 14.77
CA ILE A 105 -3.02 -6.61 14.11
C ILE A 105 -1.68 -6.16 14.67
N LYS A 106 -1.08 -6.99 15.52
CA LYS A 106 0.31 -6.75 15.96
C LYS A 106 1.22 -7.04 14.76
N THR A 107 1.83 -5.99 14.24
CA THR A 107 2.64 -6.03 13.04
C THR A 107 4.11 -5.82 13.40
N GLU A 108 4.98 -6.67 12.87
CA GLU A 108 6.41 -6.48 12.81
C GLU A 108 6.85 -6.50 11.34
N LEU A 109 7.53 -5.44 10.90
CA LEU A 109 8.06 -5.33 9.54
C LEU A 109 9.56 -5.07 9.61
N VAL A 110 10.34 -6.05 9.16
CA VAL A 110 11.78 -5.93 8.97
C VAL A 110 12.04 -5.51 7.52
N VAL A 111 12.61 -4.32 7.33
CA VAL A 111 12.99 -3.80 6.01
C VAL A 111 14.51 -3.82 5.86
N LYS A 112 15.03 -4.51 4.84
CA LYS A 112 16.47 -4.71 4.63
C LYS A 112 17.02 -3.84 3.51
N LYS A 113 18.31 -3.50 3.58
CA LYS A 113 18.99 -2.64 2.59
C LYS A 113 19.06 -3.24 1.18
N ASP A 114 18.98 -4.56 1.08
CA ASP A 114 19.02 -5.30 -0.19
C ASP A 114 17.68 -5.28 -0.96
N GLY A 115 16.66 -4.60 -0.45
CA GLY A 115 15.34 -4.51 -1.08
C GLY A 115 14.40 -5.65 -0.68
N THR A 116 14.75 -6.43 0.34
CA THR A 116 13.89 -7.50 0.88
C THR A 116 13.23 -7.11 2.20
N PHE A 117 12.16 -7.83 2.55
CA PHE A 117 11.44 -7.65 3.81
C PHE A 117 11.02 -8.97 4.44
N ILE A 118 10.71 -8.91 5.74
CA ILE A 118 9.97 -9.93 6.49
C ILE A 118 8.83 -9.20 7.20
N LEU A 119 7.58 -9.62 6.99
CA LEU A 119 6.38 -9.08 7.61
C LEU A 119 5.73 -10.18 8.44
N THR A 120 5.63 -9.96 9.76
CA THR A 120 4.92 -10.83 10.68
C THR A 120 3.69 -10.10 11.19
N GLU A 121 2.52 -10.73 11.08
CA GLU A 121 1.24 -10.20 11.54
C GLU A 121 0.57 -11.18 12.49
N VAL A 122 0.15 -10.69 13.66
CA VAL A 122 -0.62 -11.46 14.66
C VAL A 122 -1.97 -10.79 14.87
N TYR A 123 -3.05 -11.46 14.46
CA TYR A 123 -4.42 -10.98 14.57
C TYR A 123 -4.95 -11.21 15.99
N LEU A 124 -4.95 -10.18 16.83
CA LEU A 124 -5.26 -10.28 18.24
C LEU A 124 -6.74 -10.68 18.46
N GLY A 125 -6.95 -11.64 19.37
CA GLY A 125 -8.29 -12.18 19.67
C GLY A 125 -8.81 -13.25 18.70
N LYS A 126 -7.96 -13.79 17.83
CA LYS A 126 -8.28 -14.90 16.90
C LYS A 126 -7.40 -16.14 17.18
N GLU A 127 -7.85 -17.32 16.76
CA GLU A 127 -7.05 -18.57 16.73
C GLU A 127 -6.30 -18.70 15.40
N ASP A 128 -5.21 -19.48 15.36
CA ASP A 128 -4.33 -19.67 14.18
C ASP A 128 -4.01 -18.36 13.45
N ASN A 129 -3.62 -17.36 14.23
CA ASN A 129 -3.72 -15.95 13.90
C ASN A 129 -2.39 -15.29 13.52
N THR A 130 -1.32 -16.08 13.34
CA THR A 130 0.02 -15.59 13.05
C THR A 130 0.38 -15.91 11.61
N PHE A 131 0.75 -14.88 10.86
CA PHE A 131 1.13 -14.98 9.47
C PHE A 131 2.48 -14.34 9.24
N GLU A 132 3.27 -14.93 8.36
CA GLU A 132 4.59 -14.42 7.98
C GLU A 132 4.71 -14.39 6.46
N TYR A 133 5.21 -13.26 5.96
CA TYR A 133 5.42 -13.00 4.55
C TYR A 133 6.84 -12.49 4.34
N GLU A 134 7.55 -13.09 3.39
CA GLU A 134 8.88 -12.67 3.00
C GLU A 134 8.90 -12.36 1.50
N GLY A 135 9.67 -11.36 1.10
CA GLY A 135 9.76 -11.01 -0.31
C GLY A 135 10.64 -9.82 -0.60
N SER A 136 10.45 -9.25 -1.79
CA SER A 136 11.08 -8.00 -2.21
C SER A 136 10.05 -6.88 -2.20
N PHE A 137 10.50 -5.66 -1.92
CA PHE A 137 9.66 -4.45 -1.99
C PHE A 137 10.18 -3.49 -3.05
N ASN A 138 9.32 -2.61 -3.54
CA ASN A 138 9.66 -1.58 -4.51
C ASN A 138 9.46 -0.19 -3.93
N TRP A 139 10.33 0.74 -4.31
CA TRP A 139 10.12 2.16 -4.04
C TRP A 139 9.25 2.79 -5.13
N ASN A 140 8.39 3.72 -4.76
CA ASN A 140 7.77 4.60 -5.74
C ASN A 140 8.80 5.55 -6.39
N THR A 141 8.42 6.20 -7.49
CA THR A 141 9.29 7.14 -8.22
C THR A 141 9.80 8.29 -7.35
N ALA A 142 9.00 8.75 -6.39
CA ALA A 142 9.38 9.81 -5.45
C ALA A 142 10.37 9.37 -4.36
N GLY A 143 10.64 8.07 -4.22
CA GLY A 143 11.55 7.52 -3.21
C GLY A 143 11.10 7.74 -1.76
N ASN A 144 9.80 7.89 -1.52
CA ASN A 144 9.23 8.14 -0.19
C ASN A 144 8.27 7.05 0.29
N THR A 145 7.91 6.10 -0.57
CA THR A 145 6.96 5.03 -0.26
C THR A 145 7.53 3.70 -0.72
N ILE A 146 7.40 2.68 0.14
CA ILE A 146 7.68 1.29 -0.20
C ILE A 146 6.37 0.52 -0.40
N ALA A 147 6.35 -0.33 -1.42
CA ALA A 147 5.24 -1.23 -1.75
C ALA A 147 5.73 -2.67 -1.65
N LEU A 148 5.00 -3.48 -0.88
CA LEU A 148 5.30 -4.88 -0.63
C LEU A 148 4.08 -5.76 -0.96
N PRO A 149 4.28 -6.98 -1.49
CA PRO A 149 3.19 -7.93 -1.69
C PRO A 149 2.49 -8.26 -0.37
N GLY A 150 1.16 -8.21 -0.37
CA GLY A 150 0.32 -8.63 0.74
C GLY A 150 -0.15 -10.07 0.59
N ALA A 151 -1.23 -10.42 1.28
CA ALA A 151 -1.92 -11.68 1.09
C ALA A 151 -2.60 -11.72 -0.29
N GLY A 152 -2.45 -12.83 -1.03
CA GLY A 152 -3.02 -12.96 -2.36
C GLY A 152 -2.41 -11.99 -3.36
N ASP A 153 -3.24 -11.25 -4.09
CA ASP A 153 -2.83 -10.27 -5.10
C ASP A 153 -2.76 -8.83 -4.55
N ASP A 154 -2.95 -8.65 -3.24
CA ASP A 154 -2.95 -7.33 -2.62
C ASP A 154 -1.55 -6.71 -2.56
N VAL A 155 -1.50 -5.38 -2.61
CA VAL A 155 -0.28 -4.60 -2.40
C VAL A 155 -0.44 -3.75 -1.16
N VAL A 156 0.53 -3.85 -0.28
CA VAL A 156 0.61 -3.06 0.95
C VAL A 156 1.63 -1.94 0.76
N GLN A 157 1.25 -0.72 1.11
CA GLN A 157 2.10 0.45 0.95
C GLN A 157 2.40 1.13 2.29
N TYR A 158 3.65 1.58 2.45
CA TYR A 158 4.09 2.36 3.60
C TYR A 158 4.84 3.62 3.16
N PHE A 159 4.40 4.79 3.63
CA PHE A 159 5.21 6.00 3.52
C PHE A 159 6.33 5.95 4.56
N VAL A 160 7.55 6.23 4.12
CA VAL A 160 8.76 6.13 4.93
C VAL A 160 9.06 7.48 5.56
N GLY A 161 8.99 7.53 6.89
CA GLY A 161 9.42 8.67 7.70
C GLY A 161 10.64 8.34 8.54
N GLU A 162 11.19 9.35 9.21
CA GLU A 162 12.30 9.16 10.13
C GLU A 162 11.87 8.29 11.32
N ASN A 163 12.51 7.13 11.48
CA ASN A 163 12.24 6.14 12.54
C ASN A 163 10.78 5.61 12.58
N GLN A 164 10.03 5.72 11.48
CA GLN A 164 8.66 5.22 11.42
C GLN A 164 8.17 4.95 10.00
N LEU A 165 7.21 4.04 9.89
CA LEU A 165 6.46 3.75 8.67
C LEU A 165 4.99 4.09 8.89
N PHE A 166 4.37 4.73 7.92
CA PHE A 166 2.94 5.02 7.93
C PHE A 166 2.24 4.09 6.94
N ARG A 167 1.40 3.18 7.42
CA ARG A 167 0.55 2.36 6.55
C ARG A 167 -0.38 3.28 5.77
N LEU A 168 -0.40 3.11 4.46
CA LEU A 168 -1.25 3.90 3.55
C LEU A 168 -2.58 3.18 3.32
N ASP A 169 -3.57 3.93 2.87
CA ASP A 169 -4.82 3.35 2.35
C ASP A 169 -4.59 2.66 0.98
N GLN A 170 -5.65 2.08 0.44
CA GLN A 170 -5.58 1.32 -0.82
C GLN A 170 -5.20 2.21 -2.00
N GLU A 171 -5.59 3.48 -1.97
CA GLU A 171 -5.23 4.49 -2.97
C GLU A 171 -3.81 5.05 -2.79
N GLY A 172 -3.09 4.67 -1.74
CA GLY A 172 -1.73 5.13 -1.46
C GLY A 172 -1.65 6.50 -0.79
N ASN A 173 -2.74 6.96 -0.17
CA ASN A 173 -2.76 8.19 0.61
C ASN A 173 -2.48 7.92 2.09
N ARG A 174 -2.04 8.99 2.77
CA ARG A 174 -1.90 8.98 4.23
C ARG A 174 -3.28 8.90 4.86
N VAL A 175 -3.47 7.93 5.75
CA VAL A 175 -4.67 7.92 6.62
C VAL A 175 -4.69 9.20 7.46
N THR A 176 -5.84 9.87 7.49
CA THR A 176 -6.04 11.14 8.21
C THR A 176 -7.12 10.98 9.29
N GLY A 177 -7.33 12.05 10.08
CA GLY A 177 -8.32 12.06 11.17
C GLY A 177 -7.82 11.41 12.47
N GLU A 178 -8.76 11.11 13.35
CA GLU A 178 -8.46 10.64 14.72
C GLU A 178 -7.73 9.30 14.75
N LEU A 179 -7.95 8.45 13.75
CA LEU A 179 -7.33 7.12 13.66
C LEU A 179 -5.95 7.13 13.00
N ALA A 180 -5.49 8.25 12.42
CA ALA A 180 -4.24 8.32 11.67
C ALA A 180 -3.02 7.80 12.45
N SER A 181 -2.98 8.07 13.75
CA SER A 181 -1.88 7.62 14.62
C SER A 181 -1.83 6.11 14.83
N ASN A 182 -2.94 5.41 14.63
CA ASN A 182 -3.02 3.94 14.75
C ASN A 182 -2.40 3.22 13.55
N TYR A 183 -2.15 3.92 12.45
CA TYR A 183 -1.55 3.37 11.22
C TYR A 183 -0.03 3.57 11.15
N VAL A 184 0.64 3.67 12.30
CA VAL A 184 2.09 3.93 12.38
C VAL A 184 2.82 2.75 12.98
N LEU A 185 3.84 2.26 12.26
CA LEU A 185 4.84 1.34 12.80
C LEU A 185 6.09 2.13 13.21
N ARG A 186 6.57 1.91 14.43
CA ARG A 186 7.73 2.61 15.00
C ARG A 186 8.97 1.75 14.91
N LYS A 187 10.08 2.35 14.50
CA LYS A 187 11.38 1.67 14.49
C LYS A 187 11.80 1.31 15.92
N GLN A 188 12.34 0.11 16.11
CA GLN A 188 12.87 -0.37 17.39
C GLN A 188 14.35 -0.04 17.57
#